data_AF-A0A9E0GWG4-F1
#
_entry.id   AF-A0A9E0GWG4-F1
#
_cell.length_a   1.000
_cell.length_b   1.000
_cell.length_c   1.000
_cell.angle_alpha   90.00
_cell.angle_beta   90.00
_cell.angle_gamma   90.00
#
_symmetry.space_group_name_H-M   'P 1'
#
loop_
_entity.id
_entity.type
_entity.pdbx_description
1 polymer ?
#
loop_
_entity_poly.entity_id
_entity_poly.type
_entity_poly.pdbx_seq_one_letter_code
_entity_poly.pdbx_strand_id
1 'polypeptide(L)'
;MFNKIKKRNDHRKIFFDREFESFFRFINKYSTRQFAVMAVIVATAVICTFEGFEYIYRQSVITRQTAVIQNEAVLIAAEYSNYESLEAAENNDMNSRLSSYSALNQIRIRIVNLNYVVSVDTYSIDTNKTILNPRVFDIFSNHKNSSGYDKKTGNIQAAVPVYNDSGTFIAVLVADLDYTEIDAMFHDVNSQNNNIKLVIITICLALLIVGIYFLNRPVKRVLDIVSNVSAGHTDARIPVRSYTEIREIADDFNNIMDRANETDQSRAEFVSNVSHELKTPITSIKVLAESLNTQENVPIEVYQEFMQDIVSEIDRESKIIEDLLTLVRMDKSVATLNIISVNMNDLLEMTLKRL
;
A
#
# COMPACT_ATOMS: atom_id res chain seq x y z
N MET A 1 -41.04 6.22 -36.80
CA MET A 1 -39.75 6.83 -36.38
C MET A 1 -39.51 6.72 -34.85
N PHE A 2 -40.53 6.88 -34.01
CA PHE A 2 -40.41 6.80 -32.54
C PHE A 2 -39.94 5.45 -31.95
N ASN A 3 -40.33 4.31 -32.52
CA ASN A 3 -39.91 2.99 -32.00
C ASN A 3 -38.41 2.67 -32.20
N LYS A 4 -37.75 3.29 -33.20
CA LYS A 4 -36.31 3.09 -33.46
C LYS A 4 -35.43 3.85 -32.46
N ILE A 5 -35.93 4.97 -31.91
CA ILE A 5 -35.23 5.80 -30.92
C ILE A 5 -35.32 5.19 -29.52
N LYS A 6 -36.48 4.63 -29.14
CA LYS A 6 -36.68 3.97 -27.84
C LYS A 6 -35.80 2.71 -27.70
N LYS A 7 -35.75 1.86 -28.74
CA LYS A 7 -34.91 0.65 -28.76
C LYS A 7 -33.39 0.97 -28.71
N ARG A 8 -32.99 2.12 -29.27
CA ARG A 8 -31.59 2.60 -29.26
C ARG A 8 -31.19 3.19 -27.90
N ASN A 9 -32.15 3.79 -27.17
CA ASN A 9 -31.95 4.25 -25.79
C ASN A 9 -31.90 3.09 -24.78
N ASP A 10 -32.75 2.06 -24.94
CA ASP A 10 -32.68 0.86 -24.08
C ASP A 10 -31.36 0.09 -24.26
N HIS A 11 -30.88 -0.06 -25.50
CA HIS A 11 -29.57 -0.69 -25.74
C HIS A 11 -28.39 0.13 -25.17
N ARG A 12 -28.45 1.47 -25.20
CA ARG A 12 -27.43 2.32 -24.56
C ARG A 12 -27.46 2.22 -23.04
N LYS A 13 -28.65 2.13 -22.43
CA LYS A 13 -28.82 2.00 -20.97
C LYS A 13 -28.30 0.66 -20.48
N ILE A 14 -28.67 -0.43 -21.16
CA ILE A 14 -28.19 -1.79 -20.85
C ILE A 14 -26.68 -1.92 -21.04
N PHE A 15 -26.10 -1.27 -22.05
CA PHE A 15 -24.64 -1.25 -22.26
C PHE A 15 -23.91 -0.46 -21.16
N PHE A 16 -24.43 0.72 -20.79
CA PHE A 16 -23.89 1.52 -19.70
C PHE A 16 -23.95 0.78 -18.36
N ASP A 17 -25.08 0.15 -18.02
CA ASP A 17 -25.24 -0.62 -16.78
C ASP A 17 -24.27 -1.83 -16.73
N ARG A 18 -24.04 -2.49 -17.87
CA ARG A 18 -23.07 -3.60 -17.95
C ARG A 18 -21.63 -3.15 -17.80
N GLU A 19 -21.24 -2.02 -18.41
CA GLU A 19 -19.92 -1.44 -18.22
C GLU A 19 -19.75 -0.95 -16.77
N PHE A 20 -20.77 -0.35 -16.18
CA PHE A 20 -20.77 0.11 -14.79
C PHE A 20 -20.63 -1.06 -13.80
N GLU A 21 -21.36 -2.15 -13.98
CA GLU A 21 -21.21 -3.35 -13.15
C GLU A 21 -19.86 -4.05 -13.37
N SER A 22 -19.32 -4.02 -14.59
CA SER A 22 -17.98 -4.55 -14.87
C SER A 22 -16.89 -3.70 -14.21
N PHE A 23 -17.09 -2.38 -14.16
CA PHE A 23 -16.21 -1.42 -13.49
C PHE A 23 -16.27 -1.58 -11.97
N PHE A 24 -17.45 -1.78 -11.38
CA PHE A 24 -17.57 -2.10 -9.96
C PHE A 24 -16.95 -3.45 -9.61
N ARG A 25 -17.15 -4.49 -10.42
CA ARG A 25 -16.46 -5.78 -10.23
C ARG A 25 -14.95 -5.65 -10.39
N PHE A 26 -14.48 -4.79 -11.29
CA PHE A 26 -13.07 -4.47 -11.44
C PHE A 26 -12.53 -3.74 -10.21
N ILE A 27 -13.19 -2.66 -9.76
CA ILE A 27 -12.82 -1.89 -8.56
C ILE A 27 -12.81 -2.77 -7.31
N ASN A 28 -13.78 -3.67 -7.18
CA ASN A 28 -13.93 -4.50 -6.00
C ASN A 28 -12.95 -5.70 -5.97
N LYS A 29 -12.11 -5.85 -6.99
CA LYS A 29 -11.00 -6.81 -6.97
C LYS A 29 -9.99 -6.37 -5.90
N TYR A 30 -9.52 -7.32 -5.10
CA TYR A 30 -8.57 -7.02 -4.03
C TYR A 30 -7.32 -6.24 -4.52
N SER A 31 -6.80 -6.62 -5.69
CA SER A 31 -5.62 -5.98 -6.31
C SER A 31 -5.83 -4.51 -6.70
N THR A 32 -7.02 -4.13 -7.15
CA THR A 32 -7.33 -2.74 -7.55
C THR A 32 -7.58 -1.86 -6.33
N ARG A 33 -8.18 -2.40 -5.27
CA ARG A 33 -8.34 -1.68 -3.99
C ARG A 33 -7.00 -1.42 -3.34
N GLN A 34 -6.10 -2.41 -3.30
CA GLN A 34 -4.75 -2.23 -2.79
C GLN A 34 -3.97 -1.19 -3.59
N PHE A 35 -4.05 -1.22 -4.93
CA PHE A 35 -3.45 -0.20 -5.78
C PHE A 35 -3.95 1.20 -5.44
N ALA A 36 -5.28 1.39 -5.37
CA ALA A 36 -5.87 2.69 -5.10
C ALA A 36 -5.44 3.25 -3.74
N VAL A 37 -5.45 2.41 -2.69
CA VAL A 37 -5.01 2.82 -1.35
C VAL A 37 -3.52 3.23 -1.36
N MET A 38 -2.65 2.42 -1.95
CA MET A 38 -1.22 2.73 -2.02
C MET A 38 -0.93 3.96 -2.89
N ALA A 39 -1.64 4.14 -4.00
CA ALA A 39 -1.50 5.32 -4.85
C ALA A 39 -1.89 6.60 -4.09
N VAL A 40 -2.97 6.58 -3.31
CA VAL A 40 -3.39 7.73 -2.48
C VAL A 40 -2.36 8.02 -1.39
N ILE A 41 -1.83 7.00 -0.72
CA ILE A 41 -0.79 7.17 0.31
C ILE A 41 0.45 7.83 -0.29
N VAL A 42 0.92 7.31 -1.43
CA VAL A 42 2.12 7.85 -2.09
C VAL A 42 1.90 9.27 -2.60
N ALA A 43 0.77 9.54 -3.23
CA ALA A 43 0.45 10.89 -3.69
C ALA A 43 0.38 11.89 -2.52
N THR A 44 -0.26 11.51 -1.41
CA THR A 44 -0.37 12.34 -0.22
C THR A 44 1.01 12.60 0.41
N ALA A 45 1.85 11.56 0.52
CA ALA A 45 3.21 11.68 1.05
C ALA A 45 4.07 12.62 0.17
N VAL A 46 3.99 12.49 -1.15
CA VAL A 46 4.71 13.37 -2.08
C VAL A 46 4.20 14.82 -1.96
N ILE A 47 2.88 15.03 -1.92
CA ILE A 47 2.33 16.39 -1.77
C ILE A 47 2.80 16.99 -0.44
N CYS A 48 2.59 16.31 0.70
CA CYS A 48 2.97 16.82 2.02
C CYS A 48 4.47 17.16 2.13
N THR A 49 5.35 16.35 1.53
CA THR A 49 6.80 16.62 1.56
C THR A 49 7.16 17.85 0.77
N PHE A 50 6.58 18.06 -0.42
CA PHE A 50 6.82 19.26 -1.22
C PHE A 50 6.24 20.53 -0.58
N GLU A 51 5.00 20.48 -0.08
CA GLU A 51 4.38 21.62 0.63
C GLU A 51 5.18 21.98 1.90
N GLY A 52 5.63 20.96 2.65
CA GLY A 52 6.47 21.16 3.82
C GLY A 52 7.83 21.77 3.47
N PHE A 53 8.46 21.31 2.38
CA PHE A 53 9.71 21.88 1.89
C PHE A 53 9.53 23.34 1.45
N GLU A 54 8.48 23.66 0.70
CA GLU A 54 8.16 25.03 0.28
C GLU A 54 7.98 25.95 1.49
N TYR A 55 7.25 25.51 2.50
CA TYR A 55 7.10 26.25 3.76
C TYR A 55 8.44 26.51 4.46
N ILE A 56 9.27 25.47 4.63
CA ILE A 56 10.59 25.59 5.28
C ILE A 56 11.50 26.52 4.49
N TYR A 57 11.54 26.37 3.16
CA TYR A 57 12.35 27.18 2.28
C TYR A 57 11.91 28.65 2.34
N ARG A 58 10.60 28.91 2.34
CA ARG A 58 10.03 30.26 2.49
C ARG A 58 10.43 30.92 3.81
N GLN A 59 10.31 30.19 4.92
CA GLN A 59 10.76 30.70 6.23
C GLN A 59 12.26 31.00 6.23
N SER A 60 13.08 30.11 5.65
CA SER A 60 14.53 30.31 5.56
C SER A 60 14.90 31.58 4.79
N VAL A 61 14.27 31.84 3.64
CA VAL A 61 14.50 33.06 2.86
C VAL A 61 14.07 34.29 3.63
N ILE A 62 12.89 34.28 4.28
CA ILE A 62 12.42 35.40 5.09
C ILE A 62 13.40 35.71 6.22
N THR A 63 13.87 34.69 6.94
CA THR A 63 14.87 34.86 8.01
C THR A 63 16.17 35.45 7.46
N ARG A 64 16.65 34.95 6.32
CA ARG A 64 17.87 35.45 5.67
C ARG A 64 17.72 36.91 5.24
N GLN A 65 16.62 37.26 4.58
CA GLN A 65 16.36 38.63 4.12
C GLN A 65 16.16 39.59 5.29
N THR A 66 15.52 39.14 6.38
CA THR A 66 15.40 39.94 7.62
C THR A 66 16.77 40.31 8.18
N ALA A 67 17.72 39.37 8.19
CA ALA A 67 19.09 39.63 8.63
C ALA A 67 19.83 40.57 7.67
N VAL A 68 19.67 40.40 6.36
CA VAL A 68 20.27 41.27 5.34
C VAL A 68 19.79 42.71 5.50
N ILE A 69 18.48 42.94 5.49
CA ILE A 69 17.89 44.28 5.62
C ILE A 69 18.26 44.93 6.95
N GLN A 70 18.33 44.16 8.04
CA GLN A 70 18.80 44.69 9.32
C GLN A 70 20.25 45.16 9.24
N ASN A 71 21.15 44.40 8.61
CA ASN A 71 22.54 44.81 8.44
C ASN A 71 22.66 46.04 7.55
N GLU A 72 21.91 46.10 6.45
CA GLU A 72 21.88 47.27 5.57
C GLU A 72 21.34 48.51 6.29
N ALA A 73 20.24 48.38 7.04
CA ALA A 73 19.68 49.45 7.85
C ALA A 73 20.69 49.99 8.86
N VAL A 74 21.50 49.13 9.48
CA VAL A 74 22.58 49.54 10.39
C VAL A 74 23.67 50.32 9.65
N LEU A 75 24.09 49.87 8.47
CA LEU A 75 25.11 50.56 7.68
C LEU A 75 24.64 51.95 7.23
N ILE A 76 23.38 52.05 6.78
CA ILE A 76 22.79 53.34 6.37
C ILE A 76 22.64 54.26 7.59
N ALA A 77 22.17 53.74 8.72
CA ALA A 77 22.03 54.52 9.96
C ALA A 77 23.39 55.04 10.47
N ALA A 78 24.46 54.26 10.31
CA ALA A 78 25.81 54.67 10.69
C ALA A 78 26.33 55.85 9.83
N GLU A 79 25.81 56.04 8.62
CA GLU A 79 26.23 57.14 7.76
C GLU A 79 25.82 58.51 8.33
N TYR A 80 24.73 58.55 9.11
CA TYR A 80 24.25 59.76 9.79
C TYR A 80 25.19 60.23 10.91
N SER A 81 26.07 59.36 11.41
CA SER A 81 27.07 59.74 12.41
C SER A 81 28.16 60.66 11.88
N ASN A 82 28.14 61.01 10.59
CA ASN A 82 29.01 62.04 10.00
C ASN A 82 28.40 63.45 10.06
N TYR A 83 27.18 63.61 10.58
CA TYR A 83 26.46 64.88 10.58
C TYR A 83 25.96 65.24 11.98
N GLU A 84 25.87 66.54 12.27
CA GLU A 84 25.40 67.08 13.56
C GLU A 84 23.89 66.86 13.77
N SER A 85 23.11 66.94 12.69
CA SER A 85 21.64 66.84 12.71
C SER A 85 21.07 66.24 11.43
N LEU A 86 19.78 65.90 11.44
CA LEU A 86 19.06 65.46 10.23
C LEU A 86 19.05 66.53 9.13
N GLU A 87 18.95 67.80 9.50
CA GLU A 87 18.98 68.93 8.56
C GLU A 87 20.37 69.11 7.94
N ALA A 88 21.44 68.91 8.74
CA ALA A 88 22.80 68.91 8.23
C ALA A 88 23.05 67.75 7.25
N ALA A 89 22.50 66.56 7.52
CA ALA A 89 22.56 65.43 6.60
C ALA A 89 21.80 65.73 5.28
N GLU A 90 20.62 66.34 5.36
CA GLU A 90 19.82 66.75 4.20
C GLU A 90 20.57 67.77 3.33
N ASN A 91 21.20 68.78 3.93
CA ASN A 91 22.01 69.78 3.23
C ASN A 91 23.25 69.20 2.51
N ASN A 92 23.66 67.98 2.87
CA ASN A 92 24.78 67.25 2.25
C ASN A 92 24.29 66.11 1.33
N ASP A 93 23.12 66.28 0.70
CA ASP A 93 22.54 65.36 -0.29
C ASP A 93 22.23 63.94 0.23
N MET A 94 22.12 63.73 1.55
CA MET A 94 21.79 62.40 2.11
C MET A 94 20.50 61.84 1.52
N ASN A 95 19.46 62.66 1.35
CA ASN A 95 18.17 62.23 0.80
C ASN A 95 18.28 61.68 -0.63
N SER A 96 19.14 62.28 -1.46
CA SER A 96 19.44 61.81 -2.81
C SER A 96 20.20 60.48 -2.80
N ARG A 97 21.11 60.30 -1.84
CA ARG A 97 21.86 59.05 -1.67
C ARG A 97 20.95 57.92 -1.20
N LEU A 98 20.08 58.17 -0.22
CA LEU A 98 19.06 57.21 0.23
C LEU A 98 18.13 56.80 -0.91
N SER A 99 17.69 57.77 -1.73
CA SER A 99 16.84 57.50 -2.89
C SER A 99 17.55 56.63 -3.94
N SER A 100 18.85 56.89 -4.18
CA SER A 100 19.67 56.07 -5.08
C SER A 100 19.86 54.65 -4.54
N TYR A 101 20.11 54.51 -3.24
CA TYR A 101 20.24 53.22 -2.58
C TYR A 101 18.93 52.43 -2.63
N SER A 102 17.82 53.11 -2.33
CA SER A 102 16.46 52.56 -2.37
C SER A 102 16.12 52.02 -3.75
N ALA A 103 16.45 52.76 -4.81
CA ALA A 103 16.21 52.33 -6.19
C ALA A 103 17.08 51.15 -6.62
N LEU A 104 18.34 51.09 -6.18
CA LEU A 104 19.28 50.01 -6.56
C LEU A 104 18.97 48.69 -5.84
N ASN A 105 18.59 48.76 -4.57
CA ASN A 105 18.40 47.58 -3.72
C ASN A 105 16.93 47.24 -3.46
N GLN A 106 16.01 48.00 -4.05
CA GLN A 106 14.56 47.81 -3.92
C GLN A 106 14.05 47.87 -2.46
N ILE A 107 14.75 48.62 -1.61
CA ILE A 107 14.39 48.82 -0.20
C ILE A 107 13.77 50.20 -0.05
N ARG A 108 12.61 50.31 0.57
CA ARG A 108 12.05 51.61 0.96
C ARG A 108 12.65 52.05 2.28
N ILE A 109 13.26 53.24 2.31
CA ILE A 109 13.92 53.78 3.49
C ILE A 109 13.11 54.97 4.00
N ARG A 110 12.84 54.97 5.31
CA ARG A 110 12.16 56.06 6.01
C ARG A 110 12.97 56.49 7.21
N ILE A 111 13.08 57.79 7.42
CA ILE A 111 13.68 58.39 8.62
C ILE A 111 12.57 58.99 9.45
N VAL A 112 12.49 58.59 10.71
CA VAL A 112 11.47 59.01 11.66
C VAL A 112 12.14 59.86 12.72
N ASN A 113 11.76 61.13 12.82
CA ASN A 113 12.30 62.04 13.83
C ASN A 113 11.75 61.73 15.23
N LEU A 114 12.26 62.44 16.24
CA LEU A 114 11.87 62.27 17.65
C LEU A 114 10.38 62.53 17.94
N ASN A 115 9.66 63.18 17.02
CA ASN A 115 8.23 63.46 17.12
C ASN A 115 7.36 62.40 16.42
N TYR A 116 7.93 61.24 16.07
CA TYR A 116 7.27 60.17 15.31
C TYR A 116 6.81 60.59 13.90
N VAL A 117 7.37 61.67 13.35
CA VAL A 117 7.06 62.14 11.99
C VAL A 117 8.14 61.63 11.03
N VAL A 118 7.70 61.11 9.89
CA VAL A 118 8.58 60.68 8.80
C VAL A 118 9.19 61.93 8.15
N SER A 119 10.46 62.20 8.44
CA SER A 119 11.20 63.33 7.85
C SER A 119 11.68 63.02 6.44
N VAL A 120 12.01 61.76 6.15
CA VAL A 120 12.46 61.30 4.84
C VAL A 120 11.73 60.01 4.50
N ASP A 121 11.26 59.90 3.26
CA ASP A 121 10.72 58.66 2.68
C ASP A 121 11.17 58.57 1.23
N THR A 122 11.94 57.55 0.90
CA THR A 122 12.49 57.40 -0.46
C THR A 122 11.40 57.22 -1.52
N TYR A 123 10.19 56.80 -1.13
CA TYR A 123 9.05 56.68 -2.04
C TYR A 123 8.12 57.90 -2.00
N SER A 124 8.38 58.87 -1.12
CA SER A 124 7.59 60.09 -0.95
C SER A 124 6.10 59.87 -0.64
N ILE A 125 5.73 58.71 -0.09
CA ILE A 125 4.33 58.35 0.20
C ILE A 125 3.93 58.85 1.59
N ASP A 126 4.82 58.73 2.57
CA ASP A 126 4.57 59.01 3.98
C ASP A 126 5.33 60.22 4.53
N THR A 127 6.04 60.97 3.69
CA THR A 127 6.73 62.20 4.11
C THR A 127 5.78 63.14 4.87
N ASN A 128 6.25 63.68 6.00
CA ASN A 128 5.49 64.53 6.92
C ASN A 128 4.27 63.89 7.58
N LYS A 129 4.10 62.56 7.51
CA LYS A 129 3.05 61.84 8.26
C LYS A 129 3.61 61.27 9.56
N THR A 130 2.73 61.13 10.56
CA THR A 130 3.05 60.41 11.80
C THR A 130 3.01 58.91 11.55
N ILE A 131 4.08 58.20 11.93
CA ILE A 131 4.16 56.75 11.78
C ILE A 131 3.70 56.04 13.06
N LEU A 132 2.87 55.02 12.90
CA LEU A 132 2.44 54.13 13.99
C LEU A 132 3.01 52.74 13.73
N ASN A 133 4.26 52.52 14.14
CA ASN A 133 4.96 51.26 13.96
C ASN A 133 5.51 50.75 15.31
N PRO A 134 5.10 49.56 15.79
CA PRO A 134 5.60 48.98 17.04
C PRO A 134 7.12 48.95 17.14
N ARG A 135 7.82 48.62 16.04
CA ARG A 135 9.29 48.53 16.02
C ARG A 135 9.96 49.88 16.23
N VAL A 136 9.33 50.95 15.76
CA VAL A 136 9.80 52.32 15.97
C VAL A 136 9.67 52.70 17.44
N PHE A 137 8.51 52.42 18.07
CA PHE A 137 8.31 52.65 19.50
C PHE A 137 9.30 51.86 20.36
N ASP A 138 9.59 50.60 20.00
CA ASP A 138 10.58 49.78 20.70
C ASP A 138 11.94 50.49 20.72
N ILE A 139 12.41 51.00 19.59
CA ILE A 139 13.71 51.70 19.49
C ILE A 139 13.71 52.99 20.30
N PHE A 140 12.63 53.78 20.24
CA PHE A 140 12.50 54.98 21.08
C PHE A 140 12.59 54.66 22.58
N SER A 141 12.14 53.47 22.99
CA SER A 141 12.17 53.05 24.39
C SER A 141 13.51 52.44 24.83
N ASN A 142 14.15 51.62 23.99
CA ASN A 142 15.24 50.75 24.40
C ASN A 142 16.53 50.88 23.57
N HIS A 143 16.49 51.66 22.49
CA HIS A 143 17.61 51.90 21.57
C HIS A 143 18.22 50.62 20.97
N LYS A 144 17.45 49.54 20.85
CA LYS A 144 17.89 48.28 20.24
C LYS A 144 17.25 48.06 18.88
N ASN A 145 18.05 47.58 17.95
CA ASN A 145 17.61 47.22 16.60
C ASN A 145 16.43 46.24 16.67
N SER A 146 15.42 46.46 15.85
CA SER A 146 14.23 45.62 15.78
C SER A 146 13.96 45.26 14.33
N SER A 147 13.91 43.97 14.02
CA SER A 147 13.63 43.49 12.67
C SER A 147 12.60 42.36 12.71
N GLY A 148 11.88 42.19 11.61
CA GLY A 148 11.00 41.05 11.47
C GLY A 148 10.08 41.12 10.27
N TYR A 149 9.47 39.99 10.00
CA TYR A 149 8.43 39.84 8.99
C TYR A 149 7.07 40.18 9.58
N ASP A 150 6.37 41.14 8.97
CA ASP A 150 4.97 41.42 9.31
C ASP A 150 4.03 40.59 8.42
N LYS A 151 3.29 39.67 9.05
CA LYS A 151 2.35 38.79 8.34
C LYS A 151 1.15 39.54 7.71
N LYS A 152 0.81 40.74 8.19
CA LYS A 152 -0.35 41.51 7.71
C LYS A 152 -0.01 42.30 6.44
N THR A 153 1.15 42.94 6.44
CA THR A 153 1.63 43.73 5.30
C THR A 153 2.46 42.90 4.32
N GLY A 154 2.98 41.76 4.76
CA GLY A 154 3.90 40.91 4.00
C GLY A 154 5.33 41.47 3.97
N ASN A 155 5.58 42.64 4.53
CA ASN A 155 6.86 43.30 4.38
C ASN A 155 7.86 42.81 5.44
N ILE A 156 9.11 42.67 5.03
CA ILE A 156 10.22 42.53 5.96
C ILE A 156 10.65 43.94 6.34
N GLN A 157 10.66 44.23 7.64
CA GLN A 157 11.04 45.54 8.13
C GLN A 157 12.21 45.40 9.09
N ALA A 158 13.17 46.32 8.97
CA ALA A 158 14.16 46.57 10.00
C ALA A 158 14.07 48.03 10.44
N ALA A 159 14.09 48.24 11.74
CA ALA A 159 14.16 49.54 12.35
C ALA A 159 15.44 49.61 13.19
N VAL A 160 16.19 50.71 13.05
CA VAL A 160 17.51 50.90 13.67
C VAL A 160 17.61 52.33 14.22
N PRO A 161 18.19 52.54 15.42
CA PRO A 161 18.45 53.88 15.94
C PRO A 161 19.51 54.61 15.10
N VAL A 162 19.31 55.91 14.91
CA VAL A 162 20.22 56.80 14.20
C VAL A 162 20.85 57.75 15.20
N TYR A 163 22.18 57.85 15.16
CA TYR A 163 22.97 58.71 16.04
C TYR A 163 23.71 59.76 15.23
N ASN A 164 23.80 60.98 15.77
CA ASN A 164 24.64 62.04 15.20
C ASN A 164 26.12 61.81 15.53
N ASP A 165 26.97 62.72 15.04
CA ASP A 165 28.41 62.76 15.29
C ASP A 165 28.83 62.76 16.78
N SER A 166 28.01 63.31 17.67
CA SER A 166 28.23 63.30 19.11
C SER A 166 27.72 62.04 19.83
N GLY A 167 27.15 61.07 19.09
CA GLY A 167 26.58 59.84 19.64
C GLY A 167 25.21 60.01 20.30
N THR A 168 24.55 61.14 20.04
CA THR A 168 23.18 61.43 20.51
C THR A 168 22.18 60.79 19.57
N PHE A 169 21.16 60.11 20.12
CA PHE A 169 20.06 59.53 19.35
C PHE A 169 19.18 60.65 18.76
N ILE A 170 19.05 60.69 17.43
CA ILE A 170 18.35 61.77 16.70
C ILE A 170 17.15 61.29 15.88
N ALA A 171 17.10 60.02 15.50
CA ALA A 171 16.04 59.48 14.66
C ALA A 171 15.98 57.95 14.70
N VAL A 172 14.95 57.38 14.07
CA VAL A 172 14.87 55.96 13.76
C VAL A 172 14.85 55.79 12.24
N LEU A 173 15.74 54.95 11.71
CA LEU A 173 15.72 54.52 10.32
C LEU A 173 14.85 53.27 10.23
N VAL A 174 13.89 53.27 9.29
CA VAL A 174 13.04 52.13 8.97
C VAL A 174 13.28 51.74 7.52
N ALA A 175 13.79 50.54 7.31
CA ALA A 175 13.97 49.92 6.00
C ALA A 175 12.90 48.84 5.80
N ASP A 176 12.12 48.95 4.73
CA ASP A 176 11.12 47.96 4.33
C ASP A 176 11.53 47.32 3.00
N LEU A 177 11.44 46.00 2.92
CA LEU A 177 11.44 45.26 1.67
C LEU A 177 10.01 44.81 1.38
N ASP A 178 9.51 45.17 0.19
CA ASP A 178 8.14 44.85 -0.20
C ASP A 178 7.97 43.35 -0.50
N TYR A 179 6.86 42.82 0.00
CA TYR A 179 6.46 41.42 -0.12
C TYR A 179 6.42 40.87 -1.57
N THR A 180 6.15 41.74 -2.54
CA THR A 180 5.99 41.36 -3.96
C THR A 180 7.26 40.78 -4.55
N GLU A 181 8.43 41.19 -4.06
CA GLU A 181 9.71 40.67 -4.54
C GLU A 181 9.98 39.28 -3.99
N ILE A 182 9.62 39.06 -2.72
CA ILE A 182 9.71 37.75 -2.09
C ILE A 182 8.79 36.77 -2.83
N ASP A 183 7.53 37.13 -3.05
CA ASP A 183 6.57 36.26 -3.77
C ASP A 183 6.95 36.03 -5.23
N ALA A 184 7.50 37.04 -5.92
CA ALA A 184 8.01 36.87 -7.28
C ALA A 184 9.18 35.87 -7.33
N MET A 185 10.10 35.90 -6.36
CA MET A 185 11.17 34.91 -6.24
C MET A 185 10.63 33.49 -6.02
N PHE A 186 9.48 33.34 -5.35
CA PHE A 186 8.86 32.04 -5.11
C PHE A 186 7.98 31.57 -6.26
N HIS A 187 7.41 32.46 -7.07
CA HIS A 187 6.51 32.08 -8.15
C HIS A 187 7.20 31.17 -9.19
N ASP A 188 8.42 31.53 -9.61
CA ASP A 188 9.19 30.73 -10.56
C ASP A 188 9.65 29.40 -9.94
N VAL A 189 10.10 29.43 -8.69
CA VAL A 189 10.49 28.22 -7.94
C VAL A 189 9.30 27.28 -7.73
N ASN A 190 8.12 27.82 -7.43
CA ASN A 190 6.92 27.02 -7.18
C ASN A 190 6.41 26.36 -8.47
N SER A 191 6.48 27.06 -9.60
CA SER A 191 6.14 26.49 -10.90
C SER A 191 7.04 25.30 -11.27
N GLN A 192 8.34 25.40 -11.00
CA GLN A 192 9.31 24.31 -11.19
C GLN A 192 9.04 23.15 -10.21
N ASN A 193 8.79 23.46 -8.94
CA ASN A 193 8.44 22.46 -7.94
C ASN A 193 7.19 21.66 -8.31
N ASN A 194 6.16 22.30 -8.87
CA ASN A 194 4.96 21.60 -9.30
C ASN A 194 5.23 20.63 -10.46
N ASN A 195 6.05 21.01 -11.44
CA ASN A 195 6.46 20.12 -12.52
C ASN A 195 7.24 18.91 -11.99
N ILE A 196 8.18 19.13 -11.07
CA ILE A 196 8.95 18.05 -10.43
C ILE A 196 8.03 17.13 -9.62
N LYS A 197 7.09 17.70 -8.84
CA LYS A 197 6.07 16.96 -8.08
C LYS A 197 5.27 16.02 -8.98
N LEU A 198 4.80 16.50 -10.13
CA LEU A 198 4.07 15.70 -11.11
C LEU A 198 4.92 14.56 -11.71
N VAL A 199 6.19 14.83 -12.04
CA VAL A 199 7.10 13.80 -12.56
C VAL A 199 7.32 12.69 -11.52
N ILE A 200 7.56 13.04 -10.25
CA ILE A 200 7.76 12.07 -9.17
C ILE A 200 6.50 11.23 -8.94
N ILE A 201 5.32 11.85 -8.88
CA ILE A 201 4.05 11.11 -8.74
C ILE A 201 3.87 10.13 -9.90
N THR A 202 4.20 10.54 -11.13
CA THR A 202 4.08 9.68 -12.32
C THR A 202 5.02 8.48 -12.25
N ILE A 203 6.28 8.70 -11.86
CA ILE A 203 7.27 7.62 -11.69
C ILE A 203 6.82 6.66 -10.58
N CYS A 204 6.39 7.19 -9.43
CA CYS A 204 5.88 6.39 -8.33
C CYS A 204 4.70 5.52 -8.75
N LEU A 205 3.75 6.09 -9.52
CA LEU A 205 2.57 5.38 -9.99
C LEU A 205 2.94 4.27 -10.98
N ALA A 206 3.89 4.53 -11.89
CA ALA A 206 4.42 3.52 -12.81
C ALA A 206 5.09 2.35 -12.05
N LEU A 207 5.94 2.66 -11.05
CA LEU A 207 6.57 1.65 -10.20
C LEU A 207 5.53 0.85 -9.40
N LEU A 208 4.46 1.49 -8.94
CA LEU A 208 3.36 0.84 -8.23
C LEU A 208 2.64 -0.18 -9.12
N ILE A 209 2.34 0.19 -10.38
CA ILE A 209 1.73 -0.71 -11.35
C ILE A 209 2.63 -1.93 -11.60
N VAL A 210 3.92 -1.70 -11.81
CA VAL A 210 4.91 -2.76 -12.03
C VAL A 210 5.01 -3.68 -10.80
N GLY A 211 5.13 -3.11 -9.60
CA GLY A 211 5.21 -3.88 -8.35
C GLY A 211 3.98 -4.77 -8.13
N ILE A 212 2.78 -4.24 -8.37
CA ILE A 212 1.53 -5.00 -8.27
C ILE A 212 1.44 -6.11 -9.31
N TYR A 213 1.93 -5.87 -10.52
CA TYR A 213 1.99 -6.90 -11.55
C TYR A 213 2.89 -8.08 -11.11
N PHE A 214 4.07 -7.79 -10.57
CA PHE A 214 4.99 -8.83 -10.09
C PHE A 214 4.47 -9.58 -8.86
N LEU A 215 3.87 -8.88 -7.88
CA LEU A 215 3.32 -9.50 -6.67
C LEU A 215 2.09 -10.37 -6.94
N ASN A 216 1.18 -9.95 -7.83
CA ASN A 216 -0.04 -10.71 -8.10
C ASN A 216 0.17 -11.89 -9.05
N ARG A 217 1.23 -11.88 -9.87
CA ARG A 217 1.51 -12.97 -10.82
C ARG A 217 1.60 -14.36 -10.17
N PRO A 218 2.39 -14.58 -9.09
CA PRO A 218 2.45 -15.90 -8.44
C PRO A 218 1.12 -16.29 -7.78
N VAL A 219 0.43 -15.35 -7.14
CA VAL A 219 -0.89 -15.59 -6.51
C VAL A 219 -1.90 -16.07 -7.55
N LYS A 220 -1.94 -15.42 -8.72
CA LYS A 220 -2.84 -15.81 -9.80
C LYS A 220 -2.52 -17.22 -10.31
N ARG A 221 -1.24 -17.58 -10.43
CA ARG A 221 -0.82 -18.93 -10.84
C ARG A 221 -1.30 -20.00 -9.86
N VAL A 222 -1.20 -19.75 -8.55
CA VAL A 222 -1.72 -20.65 -7.51
C VAL A 222 -3.24 -20.81 -7.66
N LEU A 223 -3.97 -19.71 -7.79
CA LEU A 223 -5.43 -19.74 -7.95
C LEU A 223 -5.87 -20.51 -9.20
N ASP A 224 -5.15 -20.35 -10.32
CA ASP A 224 -5.45 -21.07 -11.56
C ASP A 224 -5.28 -22.60 -11.37
N ILE A 225 -4.24 -23.03 -10.64
CA ILE A 225 -3.99 -24.46 -10.36
C ILE A 225 -5.06 -25.02 -9.42
N VAL A 226 -5.38 -24.31 -8.35
CA VAL A 226 -6.45 -24.71 -7.41
C VAL A 226 -7.79 -24.81 -8.13
N SER A 227 -8.09 -23.88 -9.04
CA SER A 227 -9.31 -23.92 -9.85
C SER A 227 -9.36 -25.14 -10.78
N ASN A 228 -8.23 -25.53 -11.37
CA ASN A 228 -8.16 -26.72 -12.23
C ASN A 228 -8.38 -28.00 -11.41
N VAL A 229 -7.81 -28.08 -10.21
CA VAL A 229 -8.05 -29.20 -9.28
C VAL A 229 -9.52 -29.27 -8.87
N SER A 230 -10.13 -28.14 -8.54
CA SER A 230 -11.57 -28.07 -8.23
C SER A 230 -12.47 -28.49 -9.41
N ALA A 231 -11.99 -28.36 -10.65
CA ALA A 231 -12.69 -28.81 -11.85
C ALA A 231 -12.49 -30.31 -12.16
N GLY A 232 -11.74 -31.03 -11.32
CA GLY A 232 -11.49 -32.48 -11.46
C GLY A 232 -10.13 -32.85 -12.05
N HIS A 233 -9.24 -31.89 -12.32
CA HIS A 233 -7.87 -32.17 -12.78
C HIS A 233 -6.91 -32.31 -11.60
N THR A 234 -6.84 -33.50 -11.00
CA THR A 234 -6.10 -33.77 -9.73
C THR A 234 -4.58 -33.93 -9.90
N ASP A 235 -4.07 -34.03 -11.12
CA ASP A 235 -2.64 -34.21 -11.38
C ASP A 235 -1.82 -32.91 -11.32
N ALA A 236 -2.48 -31.76 -11.23
CA ALA A 236 -1.79 -30.48 -11.19
C ALA A 236 -1.08 -30.27 -9.83
N ARG A 237 0.14 -29.73 -9.87
CA ARG A 237 0.92 -29.33 -8.68
C ARG A 237 1.40 -27.90 -8.81
N ILE A 238 1.52 -27.21 -7.67
CA ILE A 238 2.00 -25.83 -7.62
C ILE A 238 3.53 -25.82 -7.68
N PRO A 239 4.17 -25.08 -8.61
CA PRO A 239 5.62 -24.97 -8.67
C PRO A 239 6.20 -24.24 -7.44
N VAL A 240 7.17 -24.85 -6.77
CA VAL A 240 7.79 -24.38 -5.50
C VAL A 240 8.79 -23.21 -5.70
N ARG A 241 8.81 -22.57 -6.88
CA ARG A 241 9.75 -21.47 -7.21
C ARG A 241 9.09 -20.10 -7.01
N SER A 242 8.85 -19.71 -5.77
CA SER A 242 8.22 -18.42 -5.41
C SER A 242 8.76 -17.85 -4.10
N TYR A 243 8.21 -16.70 -3.66
CA TYR A 243 8.44 -16.10 -2.34
C TYR A 243 8.11 -17.05 -1.20
N THR A 244 8.70 -16.84 -0.02
CA THR A 244 8.62 -17.75 1.13
C THR A 244 7.20 -18.17 1.48
N GLU A 245 6.26 -17.22 1.54
CA GLU A 245 4.87 -17.45 1.89
C GLU A 245 4.13 -18.26 0.81
N ILE A 246 4.39 -17.96 -0.47
CA ILE A 246 3.79 -18.71 -1.58
C ILE A 246 4.39 -20.12 -1.68
N ARG A 247 5.66 -20.27 -1.31
CA ARG A 247 6.36 -21.55 -1.26
C ARG A 247 5.76 -22.46 -0.19
N GLU A 248 5.52 -21.93 1.01
CA GLU A 248 4.88 -22.67 2.11
C GLU A 248 3.47 -23.15 1.70
N ILE A 249 2.66 -22.26 1.12
CA ILE A 249 1.33 -22.64 0.58
C ILE A 249 1.46 -23.72 -0.51
N ALA A 250 2.45 -23.60 -1.39
CA ALA A 250 2.67 -24.58 -2.45
C ALA A 250 3.04 -25.96 -1.89
N ASP A 251 3.94 -25.99 -0.91
CA ASP A 251 4.41 -27.21 -0.26
C ASP A 251 3.24 -27.91 0.47
N ASP A 252 2.46 -27.18 1.27
CA ASP A 252 1.30 -27.71 1.98
C ASP A 252 0.21 -28.22 1.03
N PHE A 253 -0.11 -27.43 -0.01
CA PHE A 253 -1.10 -27.83 -1.01
C PHE A 253 -0.67 -29.09 -1.76
N ASN A 254 0.60 -29.17 -2.19
CA ASN A 254 1.11 -30.35 -2.87
C ASN A 254 1.07 -31.58 -1.97
N ASN A 255 1.45 -31.45 -0.68
CA ASN A 255 1.37 -32.54 0.29
C ASN A 255 -0.07 -33.05 0.49
N ILE A 256 -1.06 -32.15 0.51
CA ILE A 256 -2.48 -32.53 0.58
C ILE A 256 -2.88 -33.32 -0.67
N MET A 257 -2.48 -32.84 -1.85
CA MET A 257 -2.80 -33.50 -3.12
C MET A 257 -2.13 -34.86 -3.26
N ASP A 258 -0.92 -35.02 -2.76
CA ASP A 258 -0.20 -36.31 -2.78
C ASP A 258 -0.90 -37.34 -1.89
N ARG A 259 -1.27 -36.95 -0.66
CA ARG A 259 -2.06 -37.81 0.25
C ARG A 259 -3.43 -38.18 -0.32
N ALA A 260 -4.09 -37.25 -0.99
CA ALA A 260 -5.36 -37.49 -1.66
C ALA A 260 -5.20 -38.53 -2.79
N ASN A 261 -4.19 -38.35 -3.64
CA ASN A 261 -3.88 -39.28 -4.72
C ASN A 261 -3.50 -40.69 -4.20
N GLU A 262 -2.69 -40.78 -3.14
CA GLU A 262 -2.35 -42.06 -2.49
C GLU A 262 -3.60 -42.79 -1.96
N THR A 263 -4.51 -42.04 -1.34
CA THR A 263 -5.78 -42.58 -0.82
C THR A 263 -6.68 -43.08 -1.95
N ASP A 264 -6.80 -42.31 -3.03
CA ASP A 264 -7.63 -42.69 -4.18
C ASP A 264 -7.04 -43.87 -4.95
N GLN A 265 -5.71 -43.93 -5.09
CA GLN A 265 -5.03 -45.09 -5.68
C GLN A 265 -5.23 -46.35 -4.83
N SER A 266 -5.08 -46.24 -3.51
CA SER A 266 -5.30 -47.36 -2.58
C SER A 266 -6.75 -47.87 -2.65
N ARG A 267 -7.73 -46.96 -2.77
CA ARG A 267 -9.14 -47.33 -2.98
C ARG A 267 -9.37 -48.02 -4.32
N ALA A 268 -8.77 -47.53 -5.40
CA ALA A 268 -8.89 -48.13 -6.72
C ALA A 268 -8.29 -49.54 -6.75
N GLU A 269 -7.10 -49.71 -6.16
CA GLU A 269 -6.44 -51.00 -6.01
C GLU A 269 -7.26 -51.97 -5.16
N PHE A 270 -7.81 -51.50 -4.03
CA PHE A 270 -8.71 -52.28 -3.19
C PHE A 270 -9.94 -52.77 -3.97
N VAL A 271 -10.65 -51.87 -4.68
CA VAL A 271 -11.83 -52.25 -5.49
C VAL A 271 -11.46 -53.24 -6.59
N SER A 272 -10.31 -53.05 -7.24
CA SER A 272 -9.81 -53.97 -8.27
C SER A 272 -9.54 -55.36 -7.68
N ASN A 273 -8.83 -55.44 -6.56
CA ASN A 273 -8.49 -56.69 -5.90
C ASN A 273 -9.74 -57.43 -5.40
N VAL A 274 -10.67 -56.72 -4.76
CA VAL A 274 -11.96 -57.29 -4.34
C VAL A 274 -12.74 -57.86 -5.53
N SER A 275 -12.79 -57.12 -6.64
CA SER A 275 -13.49 -57.57 -7.84
C SER A 275 -12.86 -58.85 -8.41
N HIS A 276 -11.53 -58.97 -8.36
CA HIS A 276 -10.83 -60.16 -8.82
C HIS A 276 -11.06 -61.39 -7.92
N GLU A 277 -10.97 -61.21 -6.60
CA GLU A 277 -11.12 -62.29 -5.63
C GLU A 277 -12.55 -62.84 -5.56
N LEU A 278 -13.58 -62.01 -5.85
CA LEU A 278 -14.98 -62.45 -5.93
C LEU A 278 -15.32 -63.05 -7.32
N LYS A 279 -14.70 -62.58 -8.40
CA LYS A 279 -15.04 -63.07 -9.75
C LYS A 279 -14.69 -64.55 -9.96
N THR A 280 -13.58 -65.01 -9.39
CA THR A 280 -13.10 -66.39 -9.52
C THR A 280 -14.07 -67.42 -8.91
N PRO A 281 -14.45 -67.32 -7.63
CA PRO A 281 -15.43 -68.22 -7.01
C PRO A 281 -16.79 -68.18 -7.71
N ILE A 282 -17.31 -66.99 -8.02
CA ILE A 282 -18.57 -66.84 -8.75
C ILE A 282 -18.53 -67.54 -10.12
N THR A 283 -17.41 -67.43 -10.83
CA THR A 283 -17.25 -68.11 -12.13
C THR A 283 -17.21 -69.63 -11.94
N SER A 284 -16.55 -70.13 -10.90
CA SER A 284 -16.52 -71.56 -10.56
C SER A 284 -17.92 -72.10 -10.26
N ILE A 285 -18.66 -71.43 -9.38
CA ILE A 285 -20.05 -71.78 -9.04
C ILE A 285 -20.92 -71.82 -10.30
N LYS A 286 -20.77 -70.82 -11.18
CA LYS A 286 -21.52 -70.74 -12.43
C LYS A 286 -21.21 -71.94 -13.35
N VAL A 287 -19.94 -72.29 -13.55
CA VAL A 287 -19.53 -73.41 -14.41
C VAL A 287 -20.04 -74.74 -13.87
N LEU A 288 -19.96 -74.95 -12.55
CA LEU A 288 -20.48 -76.16 -11.90
C LEU A 288 -22.01 -76.25 -12.05
N ALA A 289 -22.73 -75.16 -11.80
CA ALA A 289 -24.18 -75.11 -11.94
C ALA A 289 -24.65 -75.28 -13.40
N GLU A 290 -23.95 -74.67 -14.37
CA GLU A 290 -24.21 -74.85 -15.80
C GLU A 290 -23.96 -76.30 -16.24
N SER A 291 -22.92 -76.96 -15.71
CA SER A 291 -22.62 -78.36 -15.98
C SER A 291 -23.74 -79.29 -15.51
N LEU A 292 -24.28 -79.04 -14.31
CA LEU A 292 -25.43 -79.78 -13.76
C LEU A 292 -26.71 -79.56 -14.58
N ASN A 293 -26.94 -78.35 -15.11
CA ASN A 293 -28.14 -78.04 -15.90
C ASN A 293 -28.09 -78.58 -17.34
N THR A 294 -26.91 -78.82 -17.90
CA THR A 294 -26.74 -79.13 -19.33
C THR A 294 -26.63 -80.64 -19.61
N GLN A 295 -26.26 -81.44 -18.61
CA GLN A 295 -26.08 -82.89 -18.77
C GLN A 295 -27.35 -83.66 -18.36
N GLU A 296 -27.89 -84.47 -19.27
CA GLU A 296 -28.97 -85.41 -18.96
C GLU A 296 -28.40 -86.70 -18.34
N ASN A 297 -29.06 -87.22 -17.29
CA ASN A 297 -28.68 -88.45 -16.57
C ASN A 297 -27.30 -88.41 -15.87
N VAL A 298 -26.94 -87.29 -15.23
CA VAL A 298 -25.74 -87.20 -14.37
C VAL A 298 -25.82 -88.24 -13.25
N PRO A 299 -24.77 -89.07 -13.03
CA PRO A 299 -24.72 -89.99 -11.91
C PRO A 299 -24.89 -89.27 -10.57
N ILE A 300 -25.62 -89.87 -9.64
CA ILE A 300 -25.95 -89.27 -8.33
C ILE A 300 -24.70 -88.82 -7.56
N GLU A 301 -23.59 -89.57 -7.70
CA GLU A 301 -22.30 -89.31 -7.07
C GLU A 301 -21.68 -88.00 -7.55
N VAL A 302 -21.66 -87.77 -8.88
CA VAL A 302 -21.13 -86.55 -9.50
C VAL A 302 -22.03 -85.34 -9.19
N TYR A 303 -23.35 -85.54 -9.14
CA TYR A 303 -24.28 -84.50 -8.74
C TYR A 303 -24.02 -84.02 -7.30
N GLN A 304 -23.80 -84.96 -6.38
CA GLN A 304 -23.49 -84.65 -4.98
C GLN A 304 -22.15 -83.93 -4.84
N GLU A 305 -21.13 -84.37 -5.58
CA GLU A 305 -19.81 -83.73 -5.61
C GLU A 305 -19.90 -82.27 -6.08
N PHE A 306 -20.55 -82.00 -7.21
CA PHE A 306 -20.67 -80.63 -7.73
C PHE A 306 -21.53 -79.73 -6.83
N MET A 307 -22.58 -80.26 -6.22
CA MET A 307 -23.36 -79.50 -5.24
C MET A 307 -22.54 -79.16 -4.00
N GLN A 308 -21.64 -80.06 -3.58
CA GLN A 308 -20.76 -79.83 -2.45
C GLN A 308 -19.67 -78.81 -2.78
N ASP A 309 -19.12 -78.84 -4.00
CA ASP A 309 -18.18 -77.83 -4.50
C ASP A 309 -18.82 -76.44 -4.59
N ILE A 310 -20.06 -76.34 -5.06
CA ILE A 310 -20.82 -75.08 -5.08
C ILE A 310 -20.98 -74.51 -3.67
N VAL A 311 -21.37 -75.33 -2.69
CA VAL A 311 -21.52 -74.89 -1.30
C VAL A 311 -20.17 -74.44 -0.72
N SER A 312 -19.10 -75.19 -0.96
CA SER A 312 -17.74 -74.83 -0.53
C SER A 312 -17.31 -73.47 -1.08
N GLU A 313 -17.62 -73.17 -2.34
CA GLU A 313 -17.24 -71.90 -2.95
C GLU A 313 -18.09 -70.72 -2.46
N ILE A 314 -19.37 -70.96 -2.09
CA ILE A 314 -20.23 -69.97 -1.41
C ILE A 314 -19.70 -69.67 0.01
N ASP A 315 -19.27 -70.69 0.75
CA ASP A 315 -18.67 -70.51 2.07
C ASP A 315 -17.35 -69.72 1.99
N ARG A 316 -16.56 -69.98 0.94
CA ARG A 316 -15.33 -69.23 0.64
C ARG A 316 -15.63 -67.76 0.32
N GLU A 317 -16.60 -67.47 -0.53
CA GLU A 317 -17.05 -66.09 -0.80
C GLU A 317 -17.50 -65.38 0.46
N SER A 318 -18.30 -66.05 1.30
CA SER A 318 -18.80 -65.50 2.55
C SER A 318 -17.64 -65.11 3.48
N LYS A 319 -16.60 -65.95 3.56
CA LYS A 319 -15.38 -65.65 4.31
C LYS A 319 -14.62 -64.44 3.74
N ILE A 320 -14.47 -64.35 2.42
CA ILE A 320 -13.83 -63.20 1.75
C ILE A 320 -14.60 -61.90 2.08
N ILE A 321 -15.93 -61.92 2.01
CA ILE A 321 -16.76 -60.76 2.34
C ILE A 321 -16.61 -60.37 3.82
N GLU A 322 -16.57 -61.34 4.73
CA GLU A 322 -16.37 -61.09 6.17
C GLU A 322 -14.99 -60.47 6.46
N ASP A 323 -13.94 -60.98 5.81
CA ASP A 323 -12.58 -60.43 5.90
C ASP A 323 -12.53 -58.98 5.37
N LEU A 324 -13.21 -58.70 4.24
CA LEU A 324 -13.30 -57.34 3.69
C LEU A 324 -14.06 -56.37 4.59
N LEU A 325 -15.20 -56.80 5.16
CA LEU A 325 -15.96 -55.99 6.12
C LEU A 325 -15.16 -55.72 7.38
N THR A 326 -14.33 -56.67 7.82
CA THR A 326 -13.43 -56.50 8.96
C THR A 326 -12.35 -55.46 8.66
N LEU A 327 -11.74 -55.50 7.47
CA LEU A 327 -10.74 -54.54 7.03
C LEU A 327 -11.29 -53.11 6.95
N VAL A 328 -12.48 -52.93 6.36
CA VAL A 328 -13.15 -51.61 6.28
C VAL A 328 -13.52 -51.06 7.67
N ARG A 329 -13.88 -51.94 8.62
CA ARG A 329 -14.17 -51.53 10.01
C ARG A 329 -12.91 -51.10 10.76
N MET A 330 -11.77 -51.74 10.51
CA MET A 330 -10.48 -51.34 11.07
C MET A 330 -10.04 -49.97 10.55
N ASP A 331 -10.32 -49.65 9.29
CA ASP A 331 -9.93 -48.38 8.66
C ASP A 331 -10.79 -47.18 9.12
N LYS A 332 -12.07 -47.40 9.46
CA LYS A 332 -13.01 -46.35 9.91
C LYS A 332 -12.99 -46.06 11.41
N SER A 333 -12.34 -46.89 12.22
CA SER A 333 -12.49 -46.83 13.67
C SER A 333 -11.14 -46.54 14.33
N VAL A 334 -11.13 -45.57 15.24
CA VAL A 334 -10.36 -45.69 16.48
C VAL A 334 -10.93 -46.93 17.20
N ALA A 335 -10.58 -48.13 16.73
CA ALA A 335 -10.92 -49.35 17.43
C ALA A 335 -10.22 -49.20 18.78
N THR A 336 -11.00 -48.98 19.84
CA THR A 336 -10.48 -48.92 21.21
C THR A 336 -9.85 -50.28 21.49
N LEU A 337 -8.55 -50.36 21.28
CA LEU A 337 -7.75 -51.56 21.54
C LEU A 337 -7.88 -51.87 23.02
N ASN A 338 -8.55 -52.97 23.34
CA ASN A 338 -8.61 -53.47 24.71
C ASN A 338 -7.30 -54.22 25.00
N ILE A 339 -6.27 -53.45 25.38
CA ILE A 339 -4.95 -53.99 25.67
C ILE A 339 -4.96 -54.57 27.10
N ILE A 340 -4.83 -55.88 27.19
CA ILE A 340 -4.69 -56.60 28.46
C ILE A 340 -3.38 -57.40 28.46
N SER A 341 -2.76 -57.56 29.64
CA SER A 341 -1.61 -58.44 29.81
C SER A 341 -2.08 -59.89 29.74
N VAL A 342 -1.51 -60.67 28.82
CA VAL A 342 -1.87 -62.08 28.60
C VAL A 342 -0.62 -62.94 28.65
N ASN A 343 -0.73 -64.13 29.24
CA ASN A 343 0.34 -65.14 29.19
C ASN A 343 0.38 -65.77 27.80
N MET A 344 1.52 -65.66 27.12
CA MET A 344 1.72 -66.19 25.77
C MET A 344 1.55 -67.72 25.69
N ASN A 345 1.92 -68.46 26.73
CA ASN A 345 1.78 -69.91 26.75
C ASN A 345 0.29 -70.31 26.78
N ASP A 346 -0.51 -69.62 27.59
CA ASP A 346 -1.94 -69.88 27.70
C ASP A 346 -2.68 -69.50 26.40
N LEU A 347 -2.28 -68.38 25.77
CA LEU A 347 -2.81 -67.96 24.47
C LEU A 347 -2.51 -69.00 23.38
N LEU A 348 -1.27 -69.49 23.31
CA LEU A 348 -0.88 -70.51 22.34
C LEU A 348 -1.65 -71.82 22.55
N GLU A 349 -1.78 -72.27 23.79
CA GLU A 349 -2.54 -73.49 24.11
C GLU A 349 -4.03 -73.35 23.76
N MET A 350 -4.64 -72.20 24.05
CA MET A 350 -6.03 -71.90 23.64
C MET A 350 -6.21 -71.90 22.12
N THR A 351 -5.23 -71.39 21.37
CA THR A 351 -5.31 -71.31 19.91
C THR A 351 -5.12 -72.68 19.27
N LEU A 352 -4.17 -73.48 19.78
CA LEU A 352 -3.90 -74.84 19.30
C LEU A 352 -5.02 -75.83 19.60
N LYS A 353 -5.83 -75.60 20.64
CA LYS A 353 -7.03 -76.41 20.93
C LYS A 353 -8.23 -76.09 20.02
N ARG A 354 -8.16 -75.00 19.24
CA ARG A 354 -9.27 -74.47 18.44
C ARG A 354 -9.12 -74.76 16.93
N LEU A 355 -7.89 -75.07 16.51
CA LEU A 355 -7.57 -75.75 15.25
C LEU A 355 -7.85 -77.25 15.41
#